data_AF-A0A316BSR3-F1
#
_entry.id   AF-A0A316BSR3-F1
#
_cell.length_a   1.000
_cell.length_b   1.000
_cell.length_c   1.000
_cell.angle_alpha   90.00
_cell.angle_beta   90.00
_cell.angle_gamma   90.00
#
_symmetry.space_group_name_H-M   'P 1'
#
loop_
_entity.id
_entity.type
_entity.pdbx_description
1 polymer ?
#
loop_
_entity_poly.entity_id
_entity_poly.type
_entity_poly.pdbx_seq_one_letter_code
_entity_poly.pdbx_strand_id
1 'polypeptide(L)'
;MKKKVISALLALTMVMSFASCSQGGGKGSRDRDNGERHHDEEEDDDRDDDKDRDDSKGNKNADEGYFTFDRDGTGINGLTDEGKEQETLVIPAGYEIKFTLSGAESKAKHVEFESDDDIDLKYLFSGADNLESVKLPANLTKLPPIDSCENLKEITIPKGVTEIPDVCFFNDQSLVTVTILGDITKIGKSAFNQCYSLENINLPDSLAEIDGNAFGKCASLKTITLPKGLKAVGLNAFVPRNDDVTNFIVPEEMELEDWSSYSFDQVNEYKVKVVKGSWADIHFDEVFKGEAVKEY
;
A
#
# COMPACT_ATOMS: atom_id res chain seq x y z
N MET A 1 14.38 -29.68 13.29
CA MET A 1 14.70 -28.38 12.65
C MET A 1 13.42 -27.55 12.58
N LYS A 2 13.13 -26.78 13.64
CA LYS A 2 12.00 -25.85 13.72
C LYS A 2 12.60 -24.45 13.78
N LYS A 3 12.41 -23.63 12.74
CA LYS A 3 12.80 -22.21 12.76
C LYS A 3 11.72 -21.43 13.51
N LYS A 4 12.11 -20.88 14.66
CA LYS A 4 11.44 -19.73 15.28
C LYS A 4 11.85 -18.52 14.45
N VAL A 5 10.90 -17.90 13.74
CA VAL A 5 11.10 -16.55 13.21
C VAL A 5 10.72 -15.59 14.32
N ILE A 6 11.69 -14.76 14.65
CA ILE A 6 11.68 -13.78 15.72
C ILE A 6 10.98 -12.54 15.18
N SER A 7 9.95 -12.12 15.91
CA SER A 7 9.45 -10.75 15.99
C SER A 7 10.63 -9.75 16.10
N ALA A 8 10.97 -9.11 15.00
CA ALA A 8 11.72 -7.87 14.93
C ALA A 8 10.76 -6.92 14.20
N LEU A 9 10.18 -5.89 14.83
CA LEU A 9 10.86 -4.70 15.33
C LEU A 9 10.25 -4.26 16.68
N LEU A 10 11.03 -4.34 17.76
CA LEU A 10 10.80 -3.57 18.98
C LEU A 10 11.87 -2.48 19.05
N ALA A 11 11.42 -1.23 19.06
CA ALA A 11 12.00 -0.08 19.75
C ALA A 11 13.54 0.06 19.75
N LEU A 12 14.08 0.82 18.79
CA LEU A 12 15.19 1.75 19.03
C LEU A 12 14.50 3.04 19.53
N THR A 13 14.61 3.51 20.76
CA THR A 13 15.84 3.87 21.49
C THR A 13 15.61 3.85 23.01
N MET A 14 16.40 3.07 23.73
CA MET A 14 16.56 3.19 25.19
C MET A 14 17.83 4.02 25.45
N VAL A 15 17.70 5.19 26.08
CA VAL A 15 18.78 5.75 26.89
C VAL A 15 18.29 5.73 28.34
N MET A 16 18.83 4.78 29.08
CA MET A 16 18.73 4.73 30.53
C MET A 16 19.55 5.85 31.16
N SER A 17 19.06 6.40 32.26
CA SER A 17 19.92 6.64 33.41
C SER A 17 19.18 6.27 34.69
N PHE A 18 19.82 5.41 35.47
CA PHE A 18 19.35 4.82 36.72
C PHE A 18 19.50 5.76 37.92
N ALA A 19 18.85 5.31 39.01
CA ALA A 19 19.12 5.56 40.44
C ALA A 19 18.33 6.75 41.04
N SER A 20 17.65 6.62 42.18
CA SER A 20 17.67 5.59 43.23
C SER A 20 16.36 5.55 44.00
N CYS A 21 16.05 4.34 44.47
CA CYS A 21 15.07 4.06 45.52
C CYS A 21 15.52 4.69 46.85
N SER A 22 14.59 5.28 47.61
CA SER A 22 14.74 5.50 49.06
C SER A 22 13.37 5.46 49.73
N GLN A 23 13.22 4.50 50.66
CA GLN A 23 12.09 4.38 51.58
C GLN A 23 12.21 5.40 52.73
N GLY A 24 11.03 5.80 53.25
CA GLY A 24 10.84 6.45 54.56
C GLY A 24 9.52 7.21 54.50
N GLY A 25 8.42 6.81 55.16
CA GLY A 25 8.29 6.48 56.57
C GLY A 25 7.89 7.74 57.34
N GLY A 26 6.60 7.94 57.63
CA GLY A 26 6.14 9.08 58.44
C GLY A 26 4.63 9.11 58.67
N LYS A 27 4.22 8.88 59.93
CA LYS A 27 2.84 8.94 60.46
C LYS A 27 2.35 10.39 60.65
N GLY A 28 1.03 10.59 60.62
CA GLY A 28 0.31 11.70 61.27
C GLY A 28 -1.21 11.57 61.05
N SER A 29 -1.95 11.03 62.04
CA SER A 29 -2.89 11.75 62.93
C SER A 29 -4.11 12.36 62.23
N ARG A 30 -5.29 11.72 62.37
CA ARG A 30 -6.40 12.09 63.29
C ARG A 30 -7.17 13.35 62.85
N ASP A 31 -8.43 13.17 62.46
CA ASP A 31 -9.63 13.67 63.15
C ASP A 31 -10.87 13.17 62.39
N ARG A 32 -11.73 12.34 63.02
CA ARG A 32 -13.06 12.71 63.56
C ARG A 32 -13.97 13.37 62.51
N ASP A 33 -15.01 12.65 62.08
CA ASP A 33 -16.35 13.02 62.55
C ASP A 33 -17.35 11.86 62.46
N ASN A 34 -18.31 11.95 63.36
CA ASN A 34 -19.29 10.96 63.77
C ASN A 34 -20.63 11.23 63.05
N GLY A 35 -21.38 10.18 62.72
CA GLY A 35 -22.67 10.35 62.03
C GLY A 35 -23.47 9.05 61.96
N GLU A 36 -23.88 8.55 63.13
CA GLU A 36 -24.92 7.53 63.25
C GLU A 36 -26.25 8.05 62.66
N ARG A 37 -26.97 7.19 61.92
CA ARG A 37 -28.39 6.92 62.19
C ARG A 37 -28.91 5.70 61.42
N HIS A 38 -29.61 4.89 62.20
CA HIS A 38 -30.38 3.69 61.90
C HIS A 38 -31.45 3.88 60.81
N HIS A 39 -31.66 2.85 60.00
CA HIS A 39 -32.99 2.25 59.82
C HIS A 39 -32.86 0.85 59.23
N ASP A 40 -33.47 -0.11 59.94
CA ASP A 40 -33.75 -1.47 59.49
C ASP A 40 -34.76 -1.44 58.33
N GLU A 41 -34.64 -2.38 57.38
CA GLU A 41 -35.73 -3.27 56.96
C GLU A 41 -35.21 -4.32 55.97
N GLU A 42 -35.64 -5.56 56.24
CA GLU A 42 -35.33 -6.80 55.55
C GLU A 42 -36.00 -6.87 54.17
N GLU A 43 -35.36 -7.54 53.21
CA GLU A 43 -36.07 -8.34 52.21
C GLU A 43 -35.12 -9.41 51.65
N ASP A 44 -35.41 -10.66 52.01
CA ASP A 44 -34.88 -11.87 51.42
C ASP A 44 -35.39 -12.02 49.99
N ASP A 45 -34.51 -12.35 49.03
CA ASP A 45 -34.92 -13.17 47.90
C ASP A 45 -33.71 -13.99 47.40
N ASP A 46 -33.72 -15.27 47.78
CA ASP A 46 -32.92 -16.32 47.17
C ASP A 46 -33.27 -16.44 45.68
N ARG A 47 -32.26 -16.39 44.81
CA ARG A 47 -32.22 -17.20 43.57
C ARG A 47 -30.86 -17.16 42.85
N ASP A 48 -30.23 -18.33 42.89
CA ASP A 48 -29.42 -18.96 41.86
C ASP A 48 -28.03 -18.39 41.52
N ASP A 49 -27.04 -19.02 42.17
CA ASP A 49 -25.71 -19.29 41.62
C ASP A 49 -25.83 -19.83 40.17
N ASP A 50 -25.50 -19.00 39.19
CA ASP A 50 -24.96 -19.45 37.90
C ASP A 50 -23.63 -18.71 37.67
N LYS A 51 -22.61 -19.21 38.38
CA LYS A 51 -21.22 -19.04 37.98
C LYS A 51 -21.00 -19.80 36.67
N ASP A 52 -20.18 -19.22 35.80
CA ASP A 52 -19.52 -19.89 34.67
C ASP A 52 -20.34 -20.08 33.38
N ARG A 53 -20.41 -19.02 32.56
CA ARG A 53 -20.12 -19.13 31.11
C ARG A 53 -19.24 -17.98 30.65
N ASP A 54 -18.00 -18.07 31.11
CA ASP A 54 -16.85 -17.63 30.36
C ASP A 54 -16.73 -18.50 29.09
N ASP A 55 -17.28 -18.01 27.98
CA ASP A 55 -17.01 -18.53 26.63
C ASP A 55 -15.89 -17.73 25.94
N SER A 56 -14.93 -17.19 26.71
CA SER A 56 -13.63 -16.81 26.17
C SER A 56 -12.79 -18.08 25.91
N LYS A 57 -13.14 -18.77 24.81
CA LYS A 57 -12.32 -19.84 24.25
C LYS A 57 -11.98 -19.58 22.80
N GLY A 58 -11.11 -18.59 22.64
CA GLY A 58 -9.83 -18.80 21.97
C GLY A 58 -9.78 -18.67 20.46
N ASN A 59 -9.26 -17.53 20.01
CA ASN A 59 -8.15 -17.56 19.06
C ASN A 59 -7.10 -16.54 19.50
N LYS A 60 -5.82 -16.92 19.47
CA LYS A 60 -4.72 -16.18 20.11
C LYS A 60 -4.01 -15.28 19.10
N ASN A 61 -3.79 -14.04 19.52
CA ASN A 61 -2.78 -13.08 19.08
C ASN A 61 -2.96 -12.46 17.68
N ALA A 62 -3.91 -11.54 17.59
CA ALA A 62 -3.61 -10.19 17.11
C ALA A 62 -3.47 -9.30 18.34
N ASP A 63 -2.70 -8.22 18.33
CA ASP A 63 -2.77 -7.25 19.45
C ASP A 63 -4.18 -6.64 19.45
N GLU A 64 -5.11 -7.21 20.24
CA GLU A 64 -6.53 -6.85 20.29
C GLU A 64 -6.77 -5.37 20.66
N GLY A 65 -5.71 -4.67 21.09
CA GLY A 65 -5.74 -3.25 21.40
C GLY A 65 -5.89 -2.33 20.19
N TYR A 66 -5.54 -2.74 18.96
CA TYR A 66 -5.49 -1.82 17.80
C TYR A 66 -6.63 -1.98 16.80
N PHE A 67 -7.19 -3.18 16.71
CA PHE A 67 -8.16 -3.53 15.69
C PHE A 67 -9.52 -3.82 16.31
N THR A 68 -10.57 -3.41 15.61
CA THR A 68 -11.92 -3.90 15.89
C THR A 68 -12.23 -5.09 14.99
N PHE A 69 -12.93 -6.07 15.53
CA PHE A 69 -13.25 -7.31 14.83
C PHE A 69 -14.74 -7.41 14.53
N ASP A 70 -15.10 -8.18 13.52
CA ASP A 70 -16.49 -8.55 13.27
C ASP A 70 -17.02 -9.51 14.35
N ARG A 71 -18.34 -9.71 14.34
CA ARG A 71 -19.04 -10.45 15.39
C ARG A 71 -18.60 -11.92 15.50
N ASP A 72 -18.16 -12.52 14.39
CA ASP A 72 -17.67 -13.90 14.36
C ASP A 72 -16.14 -14.00 14.53
N GLY A 73 -15.44 -12.86 14.62
CA GLY A 73 -14.00 -12.79 14.85
C GLY A 73 -13.16 -13.27 13.66
N THR A 74 -13.74 -13.30 12.46
CA THR A 74 -13.08 -13.76 11.24
C THR A 74 -12.45 -12.62 10.44
N GLY A 75 -12.83 -11.38 10.71
CA GLY A 75 -12.34 -10.21 10.01
C GLY A 75 -12.09 -9.00 10.90
N ILE A 76 -11.20 -8.14 10.41
CA ILE A 76 -10.93 -6.82 10.98
C ILE A 76 -11.84 -5.82 10.26
N ASN A 77 -12.64 -5.09 11.01
CA ASN A 77 -13.61 -4.12 10.49
C ASN A 77 -13.30 -2.67 10.84
N GLY A 78 -12.17 -2.39 11.49
CA GLY A 78 -11.74 -1.03 11.81
C GLY A 78 -10.57 -0.97 12.78
N LEU A 79 -10.29 0.25 13.23
CA LEU A 79 -9.27 0.56 14.24
C LEU A 79 -9.94 1.01 15.55
N THR A 80 -9.38 0.58 16.67
CA THR A 80 -9.66 1.17 17.99
C THR A 80 -9.03 2.56 18.08
N ASP A 81 -9.35 3.34 19.11
CA ASP A 81 -8.71 4.64 19.32
C ASP A 81 -7.18 4.54 19.50
N GLU A 82 -6.67 3.45 20.11
CA GLU A 82 -5.24 3.19 20.19
C GLU A 82 -4.63 2.84 18.82
N GLY A 83 -5.36 2.07 18.00
CA GLY A 83 -4.93 1.70 16.64
C GLY A 83 -4.85 2.89 15.70
N LYS A 84 -5.79 3.85 15.80
CA LYS A 84 -5.77 5.09 14.99
C LYS A 84 -4.54 5.94 15.25
N GLU A 85 -3.97 5.83 16.45
CA GLU A 85 -2.80 6.60 16.88
C GLU A 85 -1.46 5.94 16.51
N GLN A 86 -1.46 4.69 16.03
CA GLN A 86 -0.24 4.01 15.64
C GLN A 86 0.29 4.53 14.31
N GLU A 87 1.58 4.86 14.27
CA GLU A 87 2.28 5.15 13.01
C GLU A 87 2.67 3.88 12.24
N THR A 88 2.70 2.72 12.90
CA THR A 88 2.97 1.43 12.28
C THR A 88 1.88 0.44 12.66
N LEU A 89 1.23 -0.14 11.66
CA LEU A 89 0.25 -1.20 11.84
C LEU A 89 0.82 -2.52 11.33
N VAL A 90 0.78 -3.53 12.19
CA VAL A 90 1.09 -4.91 11.82
C VAL A 90 -0.23 -5.66 11.68
N ILE A 91 -0.58 -6.05 10.46
CA ILE A 91 -1.81 -6.76 10.15
C ILE A 91 -1.62 -8.24 10.50
N PRO A 92 -2.44 -8.79 11.42
CA PRO A 92 -2.33 -10.17 11.86
C PRO A 92 -2.73 -11.17 10.77
N ALA A 93 -2.16 -12.36 10.82
CA ALA A 93 -2.44 -13.42 9.86
C ALA A 93 -3.85 -14.01 10.03
N GLY A 94 -4.46 -14.44 8.92
CA GLY A 94 -5.70 -15.23 8.94
C GLY A 94 -7.00 -14.45 9.09
N TYR A 95 -6.97 -13.11 9.03
CA TYR A 95 -8.15 -12.26 9.10
C TYR A 95 -8.54 -11.69 7.73
N GLU A 96 -9.84 -11.60 7.47
CA GLU A 96 -10.37 -10.82 6.35
C GLU A 96 -10.31 -9.31 6.67
N ILE A 97 -9.86 -8.47 5.74
CA ILE A 97 -9.76 -7.02 5.94
C ILE A 97 -10.96 -6.31 5.32
N LYS A 98 -11.73 -5.59 6.13
CA LYS A 98 -13.00 -4.94 5.74
C LYS A 98 -13.02 -3.43 6.00
N PHE A 99 -11.86 -2.82 6.20
CA PHE A 99 -11.73 -1.39 6.50
C PHE A 99 -10.64 -0.75 5.64
N THR A 100 -10.59 0.58 5.70
CA THR A 100 -9.65 1.41 4.95
C THR A 100 -8.80 2.23 5.91
N LEU A 101 -7.53 2.45 5.57
CA LEU A 101 -6.61 3.30 6.35
C LEU A 101 -6.67 4.76 5.94
N SER A 102 -7.87 5.29 5.66
CA SER A 102 -8.00 6.64 5.12
C SER A 102 -7.37 7.68 6.05
N GLY A 103 -6.78 8.74 5.49
CA GLY A 103 -5.99 9.72 6.26
C GLY A 103 -6.75 10.41 7.42
N ALA A 104 -8.09 10.45 7.37
CA ALA A 104 -8.92 10.99 8.44
C ALA A 104 -9.10 10.01 9.62
N GLU A 105 -8.90 8.71 9.39
CA GLU A 105 -9.22 7.64 10.34
C GLU A 105 -7.99 6.92 10.87
N SER A 106 -6.81 7.13 10.30
CA SER A 106 -5.56 6.48 10.73
C SER A 106 -4.34 7.37 10.59
N LYS A 107 -3.43 7.32 11.57
CA LYS A 107 -2.07 7.90 11.50
C LYS A 107 -1.02 6.93 10.95
N ALA A 108 -1.44 5.74 10.47
CA ALA A 108 -0.52 4.73 10.00
C ALA A 108 0.30 5.23 8.81
N LYS A 109 1.62 5.24 8.99
CA LYS A 109 2.63 5.53 7.96
C LYS A 109 3.23 4.27 7.39
N HIS A 110 3.26 3.21 8.18
CA HIS A 110 3.87 1.94 7.82
C HIS A 110 2.88 0.80 8.03
N VAL A 111 2.74 -0.06 7.03
CA VAL A 111 1.91 -1.27 7.11
C VAL A 111 2.76 -2.50 6.83
N GLU A 112 2.72 -3.43 7.78
CA GLU A 112 3.37 -4.74 7.69
C GLU A 112 2.34 -5.86 7.87
N PHE A 113 2.66 -7.06 7.39
CA PHE A 113 1.80 -8.24 7.52
C PHE A 113 2.58 -9.35 8.24
N GLU A 114 1.93 -10.04 9.18
CA GLU A 114 2.55 -11.17 9.90
C GLU A 114 2.75 -12.41 9.03
N SER A 115 1.99 -12.53 7.94
CA SER A 115 2.04 -13.62 6.98
C SER A 115 2.26 -13.12 5.56
N ASP A 116 2.91 -13.96 4.74
CA ASP A 116 3.09 -13.75 3.31
C ASP A 116 1.91 -14.32 2.48
N ASP A 117 0.83 -14.75 3.12
CA ASP A 117 -0.33 -15.37 2.45
C ASP A 117 -0.99 -14.44 1.42
N ASP A 118 -1.66 -15.05 0.43
CA ASP A 118 -2.48 -14.35 -0.55
C ASP A 118 -3.77 -13.87 0.12
N ILE A 119 -3.79 -12.61 0.55
CA ILE A 119 -4.87 -11.97 1.31
C ILE A 119 -5.58 -10.91 0.45
N ASP A 120 -6.89 -10.78 0.60
CA ASP A 120 -7.68 -9.74 -0.07
C ASP A 120 -7.46 -8.39 0.65
N LEU A 121 -6.75 -7.48 -0.02
CA LEU A 121 -6.39 -6.15 0.47
C LEU A 121 -7.22 -5.02 -0.18
N LYS A 122 -8.30 -5.35 -0.90
CA LYS A 122 -9.02 -4.42 -1.79
C LYS A 122 -9.43 -3.08 -1.17
N TYR A 123 -9.68 -3.04 0.14
CA TYR A 123 -10.16 -1.84 0.83
C TYR A 123 -9.07 -1.10 1.59
N LEU A 124 -7.91 -1.73 1.81
CA LEU A 124 -7.03 -1.31 2.89
C LEU A 124 -6.37 0.05 2.61
N PHE A 125 -5.95 0.28 1.37
CA PHE A 125 -5.04 1.38 1.03
C PHE A 125 -5.67 2.57 0.32
N SER A 126 -6.90 2.47 -0.19
CA SER A 126 -7.51 3.57 -0.95
C SER A 126 -7.65 4.84 -0.09
N GLY A 127 -7.01 5.93 -0.51
CA GLY A 127 -6.99 7.20 0.24
C GLY A 127 -6.20 7.14 1.55
N ALA A 128 -5.25 6.21 1.69
CA ALA A 128 -4.36 6.12 2.84
C ALA A 128 -3.27 7.21 2.77
N ASP A 129 -3.69 8.47 2.86
CA ASP A 129 -2.83 9.64 2.62
C ASP A 129 -1.59 9.69 3.52
N ASN A 130 -1.67 9.12 4.74
CA ASN A 130 -0.55 9.08 5.68
C ASN A 130 0.47 7.96 5.38
N LEU A 131 0.14 6.99 4.52
CA LEU A 131 0.98 5.84 4.22
C LEU A 131 2.25 6.29 3.51
N GLU A 132 3.41 6.02 4.12
CA GLU A 132 4.72 6.30 3.54
C GLU A 132 5.37 5.03 2.96
N SER A 133 5.10 3.87 3.56
CA SER A 133 5.59 2.58 3.06
C SER A 133 4.68 1.40 3.42
N VAL A 134 4.67 0.40 2.55
CA VAL A 134 4.01 -0.88 2.80
C VAL A 134 4.86 -2.02 2.26
N LYS A 135 5.01 -3.08 3.06
CA LYS A 135 5.61 -4.33 2.61
C LYS A 135 4.50 -5.33 2.29
N LEU A 136 4.12 -5.41 1.02
CA LEU A 136 3.08 -6.35 0.57
C LEU A 136 3.49 -7.82 0.84
N PRO A 137 2.52 -8.71 1.20
CA PRO A 137 2.76 -10.13 1.36
C PRO A 137 3.38 -10.78 0.11
N ALA A 138 4.39 -11.62 0.28
CA ALA A 138 5.18 -12.13 -0.85
C ALA A 138 4.40 -13.04 -1.81
N ASN A 139 3.33 -13.71 -1.35
CA ASN A 139 2.54 -14.63 -2.18
C ASN A 139 1.26 -14.00 -2.75
N LEU A 140 1.10 -12.67 -2.70
CA LEU A 140 -0.04 -12.02 -3.37
C LEU A 140 -0.10 -12.41 -4.84
N THR A 141 -1.27 -12.85 -5.28
CA THR A 141 -1.56 -13.13 -6.69
C THR A 141 -2.24 -11.97 -7.40
N LYS A 142 -2.82 -11.04 -6.62
CA LYS A 142 -3.50 -9.84 -7.11
C LYS A 142 -3.01 -8.63 -6.35
N LEU A 143 -2.84 -7.52 -7.07
CA LEU A 143 -2.54 -6.24 -6.47
C LEU A 143 -3.84 -5.54 -6.07
N PRO A 144 -3.98 -5.03 -4.84
CA PRO A 144 -5.13 -4.22 -4.47
C PRO A 144 -5.02 -2.82 -5.10
N PRO A 145 -6.12 -2.03 -5.12
CA PRO A 145 -6.00 -0.59 -5.28
C PRO A 145 -5.18 -0.01 -4.11
N ILE A 146 -4.11 0.69 -4.45
CA ILE A 146 -3.23 1.47 -3.57
C ILE A 146 -3.28 2.90 -4.11
N ASP A 147 -4.48 3.44 -4.29
CA ASP A 147 -4.71 4.70 -4.97
C ASP A 147 -4.89 5.85 -3.98
N SER A 148 -4.57 7.06 -4.42
CA SER A 148 -4.62 8.28 -3.62
C SER A 148 -3.83 8.16 -2.31
N CYS A 149 -2.69 7.47 -2.33
CA CYS A 149 -1.76 7.40 -1.21
C CYS A 149 -0.75 8.56 -1.34
N GLU A 150 -1.15 9.76 -0.91
CA GLU A 150 -0.40 11.00 -1.19
C GLU A 150 1.06 10.99 -0.70
N ASN A 151 1.40 10.22 0.33
CA ASN A 151 2.76 10.15 0.91
C ASN A 151 3.54 8.86 0.56
N LEU A 152 2.97 7.92 -0.20
CA LEU A 152 3.64 6.68 -0.54
C LEU A 152 4.81 6.97 -1.49
N LYS A 153 6.04 6.61 -1.10
CA LYS A 153 7.27 6.94 -1.85
C LYS A 153 7.76 5.82 -2.74
N GLU A 154 7.59 4.58 -2.30
CA GLU A 154 8.06 3.40 -2.99
C GLU A 154 7.13 2.21 -2.78
N ILE A 155 7.07 1.33 -3.77
CA ILE A 155 6.32 0.08 -3.68
C ILE A 155 7.09 -1.05 -4.36
N THR A 156 7.03 -2.23 -3.75
CA THR A 156 7.51 -3.48 -4.36
C THR A 156 6.32 -4.37 -4.68
N ILE A 157 6.08 -4.62 -5.97
CA ILE A 157 5.03 -5.50 -6.47
C ILE A 157 5.52 -6.96 -6.37
N PRO A 158 4.83 -7.84 -5.60
CA PRO A 158 5.26 -9.21 -5.36
C PRO A 158 5.32 -10.08 -6.63
N LYS A 159 6.09 -11.17 -6.56
CA LYS A 159 6.35 -12.07 -7.69
C LYS A 159 5.09 -12.77 -8.23
N GLY A 160 4.12 -13.05 -7.37
CA GLY A 160 2.88 -13.74 -7.75
C GLY A 160 1.90 -12.89 -8.56
N VAL A 161 2.09 -11.57 -8.60
CA VAL A 161 1.22 -10.63 -9.32
C VAL A 161 1.55 -10.66 -10.81
N THR A 162 0.52 -10.81 -11.64
CA THR A 162 0.63 -10.85 -13.11
C THR A 162 0.06 -9.62 -13.82
N GLU A 163 -0.65 -8.76 -13.10
CA GLU A 163 -1.29 -7.56 -13.65
C GLU A 163 -1.24 -6.42 -12.64
N ILE A 164 -0.98 -5.20 -13.14
CA ILE A 164 -1.23 -3.97 -12.39
C ILE A 164 -2.62 -3.50 -12.80
N PRO A 165 -3.64 -3.56 -11.93
CA PRO A 165 -5.01 -3.32 -12.33
C PRO A 165 -5.28 -1.84 -12.65
N ASP A 166 -6.46 -1.59 -13.20
CA ASP A 166 -6.98 -0.23 -13.40
C ASP A 166 -6.87 0.59 -12.11
N VAL A 167 -6.48 1.85 -12.26
CA VAL A 167 -6.35 2.87 -11.20
C VAL A 167 -5.48 2.48 -10.00
N CYS A 168 -4.65 1.43 -10.10
CA CYS A 168 -3.94 0.83 -8.96
C CYS A 168 -3.16 1.81 -8.08
N PHE A 169 -2.48 2.79 -8.67
CA PHE A 169 -1.68 3.84 -8.01
C PHE A 169 -2.16 5.23 -8.45
N PHE A 170 -3.44 5.36 -8.80
CA PHE A 170 -3.99 6.62 -9.30
C PHE A 170 -3.79 7.72 -8.26
N ASN A 171 -3.25 8.87 -8.69
CA ASN A 171 -3.03 10.04 -7.83
C ASN A 171 -2.07 9.80 -6.65
N ASP A 172 -1.17 8.83 -6.73
CA ASP A 172 -0.06 8.66 -5.78
C ASP A 172 1.07 9.66 -6.08
N GLN A 173 0.85 10.91 -5.69
CA GLN A 173 1.67 12.03 -6.15
C GLN A 173 3.13 11.98 -5.67
N SER A 174 3.41 11.31 -4.55
CA SER A 174 4.76 11.15 -3.99
C SER A 174 5.48 9.86 -4.42
N LEU A 175 4.82 8.99 -5.19
CA LEU A 175 5.42 7.71 -5.59
C LEU A 175 6.58 7.95 -6.54
N VAL A 176 7.81 7.63 -6.10
CA VAL A 176 9.05 7.86 -6.85
C VAL A 176 9.51 6.61 -7.59
N THR A 177 9.39 5.44 -6.94
CA THR A 177 9.96 4.19 -7.44
C THR A 177 8.97 3.03 -7.33
N VAL A 178 8.85 2.27 -8.41
CA VAL A 178 8.07 1.03 -8.45
C VAL A 178 8.99 -0.12 -8.82
N THR A 179 9.15 -1.08 -7.90
CA THR A 179 9.92 -2.31 -8.15
C THR A 179 8.96 -3.45 -8.48
N ILE A 180 9.12 -4.05 -9.65
CA ILE A 180 8.31 -5.19 -10.09
C ILE A 180 9.13 -6.48 -9.93
N LEU A 181 8.65 -7.43 -9.11
CA LEU A 181 9.27 -8.75 -8.96
C LEU A 181 8.56 -9.85 -9.76
N GLY A 182 7.35 -9.58 -10.25
CA GLY A 182 6.52 -10.52 -10.99
C GLY A 182 6.62 -10.36 -12.51
N ASP A 183 6.10 -11.35 -13.22
CA ASP A 183 6.00 -11.34 -14.67
C ASP A 183 4.70 -10.65 -15.09
N ILE A 184 4.66 -9.31 -14.95
CA ILE A 184 3.48 -8.51 -15.28
C ILE A 184 3.22 -8.60 -16.79
N THR A 185 2.00 -8.94 -17.18
CA THR A 185 1.56 -9.05 -18.58
C THR A 185 0.73 -7.85 -19.02
N LYS A 186 0.12 -7.12 -18.08
CA LYS A 186 -0.74 -5.98 -18.35
C LYS A 186 -0.61 -4.88 -17.29
N ILE A 187 -0.63 -3.63 -17.75
CA ILE A 187 -0.82 -2.44 -16.91
C ILE A 187 -2.15 -1.80 -17.30
N GLY A 188 -3.07 -1.75 -16.34
CA GLY A 188 -4.43 -1.32 -16.52
C GLY A 188 -4.60 0.19 -16.72
N LYS A 189 -5.84 0.55 -17.03
CA LYS A 189 -6.23 1.91 -17.36
C LYS A 189 -5.95 2.84 -16.18
N SER A 190 -5.25 3.94 -16.46
CA SER A 190 -4.89 4.95 -15.46
C SER A 190 -4.10 4.40 -14.26
N ALA A 191 -3.44 3.25 -14.36
CA ALA A 191 -2.78 2.58 -13.22
C ALA A 191 -1.80 3.48 -12.45
N PHE A 192 -1.04 4.32 -13.14
CA PHE A 192 -0.10 5.32 -12.58
C PHE A 192 -0.49 6.75 -12.95
N ASN A 193 -1.76 6.99 -13.31
CA ASN A 193 -2.16 8.33 -13.71
C ASN A 193 -1.99 9.31 -12.55
N GLN A 194 -1.37 10.47 -12.81
CA GLN A 194 -1.06 11.48 -11.80
C GLN A 194 -0.05 11.06 -10.73
N CYS A 195 0.75 10.01 -10.95
CA CYS A 195 1.98 9.77 -10.17
C CYS A 195 3.05 10.79 -10.56
N TYR A 196 2.91 12.05 -10.12
CA TYR A 196 3.74 13.16 -10.58
C TYR A 196 5.23 12.97 -10.30
N SER A 197 5.56 12.31 -9.18
CA SER A 197 6.95 12.09 -8.76
C SER A 197 7.57 10.79 -9.29
N LEU A 198 6.85 9.99 -10.08
CA LEU A 198 7.35 8.70 -10.56
C LEU A 198 8.54 8.92 -11.49
N GLU A 199 9.74 8.57 -11.03
CA GLU A 199 10.98 8.75 -11.78
C GLU A 199 11.40 7.47 -12.48
N ASN A 200 11.23 6.33 -11.81
CA ASN A 200 11.79 5.05 -12.25
C ASN A 200 10.76 3.92 -12.14
N ILE A 201 10.52 3.27 -13.27
CA ILE A 201 9.83 1.99 -13.36
C ILE A 201 10.50 1.14 -14.45
N ASN A 202 10.91 -0.07 -14.08
CA ASN A 202 11.45 -1.05 -15.03
C ASN A 202 10.31 -1.94 -15.50
N LEU A 203 9.84 -1.72 -16.73
CA LEU A 203 8.80 -2.55 -17.33
C LEU A 203 9.37 -3.94 -17.68
N PRO A 204 8.74 -5.04 -17.24
CA PRO A 204 9.25 -6.38 -17.52
C PRO A 204 8.99 -6.77 -18.98
N ASP A 205 9.88 -7.58 -19.55
CA ASP A 205 9.76 -8.09 -20.93
C ASP A 205 8.48 -8.89 -21.20
N SER A 206 7.84 -9.41 -20.15
CA SER A 206 6.55 -10.11 -20.21
C SER A 206 5.35 -9.19 -20.48
N LEU A 207 5.53 -7.87 -20.32
CA LEU A 207 4.45 -6.90 -20.45
C LEU A 207 4.00 -6.80 -21.92
N ALA A 208 2.76 -7.21 -22.16
CA ALA A 208 2.15 -7.26 -23.48
C ALA A 208 1.20 -6.08 -23.75
N GLU A 209 0.61 -5.50 -22.70
CA GLU A 209 -0.44 -4.49 -22.84
C GLU A 209 -0.29 -3.36 -21.81
N ILE A 210 -0.36 -2.12 -22.31
CA ILE A 210 -0.44 -0.90 -21.49
C ILE A 210 -1.71 -0.16 -21.88
N ASP A 211 -2.65 -0.05 -20.95
CA ASP A 211 -3.94 0.56 -21.22
C ASP A 211 -3.91 2.09 -21.22
N GLY A 212 -5.03 2.68 -21.65
CA GLY A 212 -5.14 4.13 -21.80
C GLY A 212 -4.86 4.89 -20.51
N ASN A 213 -4.11 5.99 -20.63
CA ASN A 213 -3.68 6.86 -19.54
C ASN A 213 -2.85 6.18 -18.43
N ALA A 214 -2.36 4.95 -18.65
CA ALA A 214 -1.63 4.17 -17.65
C ALA A 214 -0.51 4.97 -16.95
N PHE A 215 0.28 5.75 -17.69
CA PHE A 215 1.32 6.65 -17.17
C PHE A 215 1.00 8.13 -17.45
N GLY A 216 -0.28 8.46 -17.59
CA GLY A 216 -0.69 9.82 -17.89
C GLY A 216 -0.32 10.78 -16.76
N LYS A 217 0.29 11.91 -17.10
CA LYS A 217 0.77 12.96 -16.19
C LYS A 217 1.87 12.51 -15.22
N CYS A 218 2.63 11.45 -15.52
CA CYS A 218 3.85 11.10 -14.79
C CYS A 218 5.00 12.09 -15.11
N ALA A 219 4.94 13.28 -14.53
CA ALA A 219 5.83 14.41 -14.84
C ALA A 219 7.33 14.08 -14.66
N SER A 220 7.68 13.32 -13.64
CA SER A 220 9.07 12.96 -13.38
C SER A 220 9.60 11.79 -14.22
N LEU A 221 8.76 11.10 -15.01
CA LEU A 221 9.14 9.90 -15.76
C LEU A 221 9.81 10.29 -17.09
N LYS A 222 11.08 10.69 -17.01
CA LYS A 222 11.83 11.27 -18.15
C LYS A 222 12.33 10.26 -19.17
N THR A 223 12.44 9.00 -18.81
CA THR A 223 12.91 7.95 -19.72
C THR A 223 12.20 6.65 -19.41
N ILE A 224 11.72 5.99 -20.45
CA ILE A 224 11.10 4.68 -20.33
C ILE A 224 11.66 3.75 -21.39
N THR A 225 12.06 2.56 -20.95
CA THR A 225 12.39 1.47 -21.88
C THR A 225 11.13 0.67 -22.11
N LEU A 226 10.68 0.60 -23.36
CA LEU A 226 9.54 -0.23 -23.72
C LEU A 226 9.93 -1.71 -23.66
N PRO A 227 9.03 -2.61 -23.24
CA PRO A 227 9.32 -4.04 -23.21
C PRO A 227 9.29 -4.65 -24.60
N LYS A 228 10.17 -5.63 -24.84
CA LYS A 228 10.24 -6.33 -26.14
C LYS A 228 8.94 -7.05 -26.51
N GLY A 229 8.19 -7.51 -25.51
CA GLY A 229 6.93 -8.23 -25.68
C GLY A 229 5.71 -7.32 -25.84
N LEU A 230 5.88 -5.99 -25.83
CA LEU A 230 4.76 -5.05 -25.86
C LEU A 230 4.01 -5.16 -27.20
N LYS A 231 2.71 -5.46 -27.14
CA LYS A 231 1.81 -5.62 -28.28
C LYS A 231 0.76 -4.54 -28.40
N ALA A 232 0.26 -4.05 -27.26
CA ALA A 232 -0.84 -3.10 -27.23
C ALA A 232 -0.54 -1.87 -26.37
N VAL A 233 -0.82 -0.67 -26.89
CA VAL A 233 -0.70 0.60 -26.14
C VAL A 233 -1.92 1.49 -26.34
N GLY A 234 -2.64 1.72 -25.25
CA GLY A 234 -3.88 2.48 -25.21
C GLY A 234 -3.72 3.99 -25.35
N LEU A 235 -4.88 4.65 -25.49
CA LEU A 235 -4.99 6.10 -25.65
C LEU A 235 -4.30 6.88 -24.53
N ASN A 236 -3.43 7.84 -24.89
CA ASN A 236 -2.74 8.73 -23.95
C ASN A 236 -1.92 8.00 -22.87
N ALA A 237 -1.44 6.78 -23.15
CA ALA A 237 -0.71 5.97 -22.18
C ALA A 237 0.45 6.75 -21.53
N PHE A 238 1.17 7.58 -22.30
CA PHE A 238 2.34 8.34 -21.84
C PHE A 238 2.20 9.85 -21.97
N VAL A 239 0.99 10.41 -21.91
CA VAL A 239 0.81 11.88 -22.07
C VAL A 239 1.35 12.64 -20.84
N PRO A 240 2.26 13.63 -21.00
CA PRO A 240 2.83 14.37 -19.86
C PRO A 240 1.88 15.48 -19.39
N ARG A 241 2.19 16.10 -18.23
CA ARG A 241 1.31 17.14 -17.66
C ARG A 241 1.39 18.44 -18.46
N ASN A 242 2.58 18.99 -18.74
CA ASN A 242 2.73 20.31 -19.39
C ASN A 242 4.12 20.57 -20.02
N ASP A 243 5.24 20.15 -19.42
CA ASP A 243 6.60 20.51 -19.90
C ASP A 243 7.64 19.38 -19.82
N ASP A 244 7.22 18.18 -19.42
CA ASP A 244 8.12 17.08 -19.13
C ASP A 244 8.41 16.26 -20.40
N VAL A 245 9.69 15.92 -20.60
CA VAL A 245 10.15 15.18 -21.77
C VAL A 245 10.29 13.70 -21.40
N THR A 246 9.34 12.89 -21.86
CA THR A 246 9.41 11.41 -21.82
C THR A 246 10.23 10.91 -23.00
N ASN A 247 11.39 10.32 -22.76
CA ASN A 247 12.22 9.72 -23.80
C ASN A 247 11.99 8.22 -23.86
N PHE A 248 11.78 7.67 -25.06
CA PHE A 248 11.53 6.24 -25.25
C PHE A 248 12.79 5.52 -25.72
N ILE A 249 13.10 4.40 -25.09
CA ILE A 249 14.07 3.43 -25.58
C ILE A 249 13.28 2.23 -26.09
N VAL A 250 13.37 1.98 -27.39
CA VAL A 250 12.59 0.94 -28.06
C VAL A 250 13.49 -0.25 -28.39
N PRO A 251 13.21 -1.46 -27.86
CA PRO A 251 14.03 -2.63 -28.15
C PRO A 251 13.86 -3.08 -29.61
N GLU A 252 14.88 -3.76 -30.13
CA GLU A 252 14.95 -4.18 -31.54
C GLU A 252 13.81 -5.13 -31.91
N GLU A 253 13.40 -5.98 -30.97
CA GLU A 253 12.42 -7.05 -31.15
C GLU A 253 10.97 -6.59 -30.94
N MET A 254 10.74 -5.33 -30.57
CA MET A 254 9.38 -4.83 -30.33
C MET A 254 8.59 -4.73 -31.62
N GLU A 255 7.38 -5.32 -31.60
CA GLU A 255 6.42 -5.25 -32.71
C GLU A 255 5.02 -4.99 -32.13
N LEU A 256 4.55 -3.74 -32.22
CA LEU A 256 3.18 -3.41 -31.79
C LEU A 256 2.15 -3.92 -32.79
N GLU A 257 1.03 -4.36 -32.27
CA GLU A 257 -0.11 -4.90 -33.02
C GLU A 257 -1.34 -3.98 -32.90
N ASP A 258 -1.51 -3.30 -31.77
CA ASP A 258 -2.60 -2.37 -31.51
C ASP A 258 -2.11 -1.12 -30.79
N TRP A 259 -2.31 0.06 -31.37
CA TRP A 259 -2.00 1.31 -30.70
C TRP A 259 -2.96 2.42 -31.12
N SER A 260 -3.25 3.32 -30.19
CA SER A 260 -3.93 4.55 -30.54
C SER A 260 -2.94 5.55 -31.17
N SER A 261 -3.45 6.46 -32.01
CA SER A 261 -2.64 7.55 -32.56
C SER A 261 -2.08 8.53 -31.53
N TYR A 262 -2.55 8.47 -30.28
CA TYR A 262 -2.13 9.34 -29.19
C TYR A 262 -1.44 8.57 -28.05
N SER A 263 -1.04 7.33 -28.28
CA SER A 263 -0.45 6.48 -27.22
C SER A 263 0.85 7.06 -26.66
N PHE A 264 1.66 7.65 -27.53
CA PHE A 264 2.95 8.26 -27.23
C PHE A 264 2.94 9.80 -27.35
N ASP A 265 1.77 10.42 -27.49
CA ASP A 265 1.66 11.87 -27.78
C ASP A 265 2.29 12.72 -26.67
N GLN A 266 3.15 13.66 -27.05
CA GLN A 266 3.84 14.57 -26.14
C GLN A 266 3.53 16.02 -26.51
N VAL A 267 3.48 16.88 -25.49
CA VAL A 267 3.25 18.32 -25.68
C VAL A 267 4.46 19.01 -26.32
N ASN A 268 5.66 18.50 -26.05
CA ASN A 268 6.95 19.05 -26.49
C ASN A 268 7.76 18.01 -27.25
N GLU A 269 8.88 18.45 -27.83
CA GLU A 269 9.87 17.57 -28.45
C GLU A 269 10.31 16.44 -27.51
N TYR A 270 10.36 15.22 -28.04
CA TYR A 270 10.76 14.04 -27.29
C TYR A 270 11.58 13.06 -28.14
N LYS A 271 12.52 12.37 -27.50
CA LYS A 271 13.43 11.46 -28.21
C LYS A 271 12.95 10.04 -28.14
N VAL A 272 13.13 9.34 -29.25
CA VAL A 272 12.83 7.93 -29.39
C VAL A 272 14.06 7.24 -29.97
N LYS A 273 14.75 6.48 -29.12
CA LYS A 273 15.90 5.68 -29.52
C LYS A 273 15.43 4.38 -30.12
N VAL A 274 15.80 4.13 -31.38
CA VAL A 274 15.44 2.94 -32.16
C VAL A 274 16.69 2.27 -32.74
N VAL A 275 16.61 0.96 -32.96
CA VAL A 275 17.65 0.23 -33.69
C VAL A 275 17.42 0.34 -35.19
N LYS A 276 18.46 0.67 -35.96
CA LYS A 276 18.35 0.84 -37.41
C LYS A 276 17.86 -0.44 -38.09
N GLY A 277 16.78 -0.33 -38.87
CA GLY A 277 16.13 -1.45 -39.55
C GLY A 277 15.18 -2.27 -38.68
N SER A 278 14.97 -1.91 -37.41
CA SER A 278 13.95 -2.55 -36.57
C SER A 278 12.53 -2.17 -37.03
N TRP A 279 11.53 -2.88 -36.51
CA TRP A 279 10.13 -2.55 -36.74
C TRP A 279 9.83 -1.08 -36.36
N ALA A 280 10.30 -0.62 -35.20
CA ALA A 280 10.08 0.75 -34.74
C ALA A 280 10.77 1.81 -35.61
N ASP A 281 11.90 1.48 -36.26
CA ASP A 281 12.53 2.37 -37.24
C ASP A 281 11.65 2.50 -38.49
N ILE A 282 11.12 1.39 -38.99
CA ILE A 282 10.25 1.34 -40.18
C ILE A 282 8.91 2.05 -39.94
N HIS A 283 8.31 1.85 -38.76
CA HIS A 283 6.97 2.36 -38.40
C HIS A 283 6.99 3.67 -37.59
N PHE A 284 8.13 4.35 -37.54
CA PHE A 284 8.35 5.48 -36.63
C PHE A 284 7.27 6.56 -36.71
N ASP A 285 7.00 7.09 -37.91
CA ASP A 285 6.06 8.20 -38.11
C ASP A 285 4.59 7.79 -37.89
N GLU A 286 4.30 6.48 -37.91
CA GLU A 286 2.97 5.94 -37.65
C GLU A 286 2.69 5.84 -36.14
N VAL A 287 3.73 5.53 -35.37
CA VAL A 287 3.67 5.24 -33.93
C VAL A 287 3.99 6.47 -33.09
N PHE A 288 5.10 7.14 -33.39
CA PHE A 288 5.64 8.28 -32.65
C PHE A 288 5.34 9.58 -33.39
N LYS A 289 4.14 10.12 -33.14
CA LYS A 289 3.64 11.35 -33.79
C LYS A 289 4.07 12.61 -33.05
N GLY A 290 3.81 13.75 -33.67
CA GLY A 290 4.09 15.08 -33.10
C GLY A 290 5.55 15.46 -33.25
N GLU A 291 6.14 16.02 -32.19
CA GLU A 291 7.53 16.51 -32.15
C GLU A 291 8.53 15.37 -31.81
N ALA A 292 8.27 14.16 -32.30
CA ALA A 292 9.12 13.00 -32.04
C ALA A 292 10.44 13.09 -32.82
N VAL A 293 11.56 12.91 -32.12
CA VAL A 293 12.91 12.89 -32.71
C VAL A 293 13.46 11.48 -32.67
N LYS A 294 13.65 10.90 -33.86
CA LYS A 294 14.29 9.58 -34.03
C LYS A 294 15.79 9.66 -33.75
N GLU A 295 16.28 8.82 -32.85
CA GLU A 295 17.72 8.63 -32.56
C GLU A 295 18.13 7.16 -32.75
N TYR A 296 19.39 6.90 -33.11
CA TYR A 296 19.96 5.56 -33.28
C TYR A 296 21.00 5.25 -32.18
#